data_AF-A0A1V3R2T1-F1
#
_entry.id   AF-A0A1V3R2T1-F1
#
_cell.length_a   1.000
_cell.length_b   1.000
_cell.length_c   1.000
_cell.angle_alpha   90.00
_cell.angle_beta   90.00
_cell.angle_gamma   90.00
#
_symmetry.space_group_name_H-M   'P 1'
#
loop_
_entity.id
_entity.type
_entity.pdbx_description
1 polymer ?
#
loop_
_entity_poly.entity_id
_entity_poly.type
_entity_poly.pdbx_seq_one_letter_code
_entity_poly.pdbx_strand_id
1 'polypeptide(L)'
;MGKVLEKIENIELLEGIRVFQTKWMMSGSGICLPGIGIFIHSDIPELAKKRIVQHEYGHFLDYKSGLNGDRKRLLGSYLLGFYVLIGIPSFLNLISGVNPLPAFSGDHRTYWTEIRANRLAKAHFGNFLADDFDRFFPVA
;
A
#
# COMPACT_ATOMS: atom_id res chain seq x y z
N MET A 1 -7.79 -5.28 28.57
CA MET A 1 -6.88 -6.30 28.00
C MET A 1 -6.36 -5.80 26.66
N GLY A 2 -5.15 -5.22 26.64
CA GLY A 2 -4.52 -4.76 25.40
C GLY A 2 -4.18 -5.96 24.52
N LYS A 3 -4.73 -6.02 23.31
CA LYS A 3 -4.46 -7.10 22.36
C LYS A 3 -3.20 -6.78 21.56
N VAL A 4 -2.30 -7.76 21.53
CA VAL A 4 -0.94 -7.71 21.01
C VAL A 4 -0.98 -7.58 19.48
N LEU A 5 -0.29 -6.57 18.95
CA LEU A 5 0.06 -6.53 17.52
C LEU A 5 1.12 -7.62 17.29
N GLU A 6 0.77 -8.69 16.58
CA GLU A 6 1.73 -9.71 16.20
C GLU A 6 2.57 -9.19 15.02
N LYS A 7 3.89 -9.20 15.20
CA LYS A 7 4.86 -8.82 14.17
C LYS A 7 5.03 -10.01 13.23
N ILE A 8 4.84 -9.79 11.94
CA ILE A 8 5.08 -10.80 10.90
C ILE A 8 6.59 -10.93 10.68
N GLU A 9 7.08 -12.16 10.48
CA GLU A 9 8.49 -12.41 10.14
C GLU A 9 8.93 -11.58 8.93
N ASN A 10 10.23 -11.22 8.89
CA ASN A 10 10.75 -10.28 7.90
C ASN A 10 10.56 -10.83 6.48
N ILE A 11 9.74 -10.16 5.68
CA ILE A 11 9.84 -10.26 4.22
C ILE A 11 11.15 -9.58 3.83
N GLU A 12 11.99 -10.30 3.10
CA GLU A 12 13.28 -9.81 2.62
C GLU A 12 13.11 -8.46 1.88
N LEU A 13 14.03 -7.53 2.11
CA LEU A 13 14.03 -6.16 1.57
C LEU A 13 12.98 -5.18 2.13
N LEU A 14 12.25 -5.53 3.20
CA LEU A 14 11.48 -4.55 3.98
C LEU A 14 12.41 -3.69 4.86
N GLU A 15 12.64 -2.43 4.47
CA GLU A 15 13.49 -1.51 5.22
C GLU A 15 12.78 -0.21 5.57
N GLY A 16 12.95 0.25 6.82
CA GLY A 16 12.47 1.57 7.25
C GLY A 16 10.98 1.68 7.57
N ILE A 17 10.24 0.57 7.57
CA ILE A 17 8.85 0.50 8.05
C ILE A 17 8.58 -0.85 8.75
N ARG A 18 7.71 -0.83 9.76
CA ARG A 18 7.29 -2.03 10.50
C ARG A 18 5.97 -2.55 9.94
N VAL A 19 5.76 -3.86 10.00
CA VAL A 19 4.51 -4.53 9.62
C VAL A 19 3.79 -5.04 10.86
N PHE A 20 2.49 -4.79 10.95
CA PHE A 20 1.64 -5.16 12.07
C PHE A 20 0.41 -5.91 11.58
N GLN A 21 -0.02 -6.92 12.34
CA GLN A 21 -1.28 -7.62 12.10
C GLN A 21 -2.39 -7.06 13.02
N THR A 22 -3.58 -6.81 12.49
CA THR A 22 -4.71 -6.20 13.25
C THR A 22 -6.09 -6.73 12.83
N LYS A 23 -7.09 -6.62 13.71
CA LYS A 23 -8.50 -6.98 13.47
C LYS A 23 -9.44 -5.78 13.30
N TRP A 24 -8.90 -4.57 13.30
CA TRP A 24 -9.70 -3.33 13.33
C TRP A 24 -9.94 -2.71 11.95
N MET A 25 -9.47 -3.38 10.90
CA MET A 25 -9.63 -2.95 9.51
C MET A 25 -10.63 -3.85 8.81
N MET A 26 -10.95 -3.53 7.56
CA MET A 26 -11.78 -4.39 6.73
C MET A 26 -11.09 -5.75 6.56
N SER A 27 -11.86 -6.84 6.63
CA SER A 27 -11.29 -8.17 6.45
C SER A 27 -10.68 -8.31 5.05
N GLY A 28 -9.48 -8.90 5.00
CA GLY A 28 -8.73 -9.07 3.75
C GLY A 28 -7.96 -7.84 3.26
N SER A 29 -7.94 -6.72 4.00
CA SER A 29 -7.26 -5.48 3.58
C SER A 29 -5.86 -5.30 4.19
N GLY A 30 -5.02 -4.56 3.47
CA GLY A 30 -3.81 -3.92 3.96
C GLY A 30 -3.97 -2.40 3.97
N ILE A 31 -3.11 -1.71 4.72
CA ILE A 31 -2.92 -0.25 4.59
C ILE A 31 -1.50 0.13 4.97
N CYS A 32 -0.88 0.96 4.15
CA CYS A 32 0.36 1.64 4.47
C CYS A 32 0.10 3.02 5.09
N LEU A 33 0.57 3.22 6.31
CA LEU A 33 0.60 4.52 6.99
C LEU A 33 2.06 4.96 7.20
N PRO A 34 2.66 5.70 6.24
CA PRO A 34 4.02 6.17 6.40
C PRO A 34 4.21 6.96 7.70
N GLY A 35 5.33 6.72 8.37
CA GLY A 35 5.62 7.24 9.72
C GLY A 35 5.08 6.37 10.87
N ILE A 36 4.18 5.42 10.59
CA ILE A 36 3.60 4.52 11.60
C ILE A 36 3.97 3.06 11.28
N GLY A 37 3.52 2.54 10.15
CA GLY A 37 3.65 1.14 9.79
C GLY A 37 2.75 0.71 8.64
N ILE A 38 3.01 -0.51 8.14
CA ILE A 38 2.07 -1.27 7.31
C ILE A 38 1.21 -2.10 8.25
N PHE A 39 -0.09 -2.05 8.07
CA PHE A 39 -1.04 -2.87 8.80
C PHE A 39 -1.69 -3.82 7.82
N ILE A 40 -1.84 -5.09 8.21
CA ILE A 40 -2.62 -6.06 7.46
C ILE A 40 -3.66 -6.71 8.36
N HIS A 41 -4.82 -7.02 7.79
CA HIS A 41 -5.87 -7.71 8.53
C HIS A 41 -5.42 -9.11 8.97
N SER A 42 -5.81 -9.55 10.17
CA SER A 42 -5.37 -10.83 10.73
C SER A 42 -5.83 -12.06 9.96
N ASP A 43 -6.92 -11.92 9.24
CA ASP A 43 -7.57 -13.04 8.55
C ASP A 43 -7.05 -13.22 7.12
N ILE A 44 -6.04 -12.45 6.71
CA ILE A 44 -5.34 -12.65 5.44
C ILE A 44 -4.58 -13.98 5.50
N PRO A 45 -4.80 -14.91 4.55
CA PRO A 45 -4.06 -16.17 4.50
C PRO A 45 -2.55 -15.96 4.39
N GLU A 46 -1.73 -16.83 4.98
CA GLU A 46 -0.25 -16.69 4.94
C GLU A 46 0.29 -16.56 3.51
N LEU A 47 -0.22 -17.37 2.58
CA LEU A 47 0.15 -17.32 1.16
C LEU A 47 -0.15 -15.95 0.51
N ALA A 48 -1.09 -15.18 1.07
CA ALA A 48 -1.47 -13.86 0.60
C ALA A 48 -0.73 -12.71 1.27
N LYS A 49 -0.18 -12.91 2.48
CA LYS A 49 0.47 -11.85 3.24
C LYS A 49 1.65 -11.26 2.47
N LYS A 50 2.49 -12.10 1.84
CA LYS A 50 3.67 -11.63 1.11
C LYS A 50 3.31 -10.61 0.04
N ARG A 51 2.40 -10.94 -0.87
CA ARG A 51 1.99 -10.02 -1.96
C ARG A 51 1.31 -8.75 -1.43
N ILE A 52 0.46 -8.85 -0.41
CA ILE A 52 -0.24 -7.69 0.16
C ILE A 52 0.77 -6.75 0.82
N VAL A 53 1.68 -7.27 1.65
CA VAL A 53 2.71 -6.44 2.29
C VAL A 53 3.64 -5.81 1.25
N GLN A 54 4.00 -6.53 0.18
CA GLN A 54 4.81 -5.97 -0.91
C GLN A 54 4.08 -4.83 -1.63
N HIS A 55 2.77 -4.97 -1.87
CA HIS A 55 1.93 -3.89 -2.41
C HIS A 55 1.90 -2.67 -1.47
N GLU A 56 1.60 -2.86 -0.18
CA GLU A 56 1.59 -1.78 0.81
C GLU A 56 2.98 -1.11 0.96
N TYR A 57 4.05 -1.89 0.80
CA TYR A 57 5.40 -1.34 0.77
C TYR A 57 5.65 -0.50 -0.49
N GLY A 58 4.98 -0.80 -1.61
CA GLY A 58 4.95 0.07 -2.79
C GLY A 58 4.44 1.48 -2.46
N HIS A 59 3.38 1.60 -1.65
CA HIS A 59 2.89 2.89 -1.15
C HIS A 59 3.94 3.57 -0.24
N PHE A 60 4.64 2.82 0.60
CA PHE A 60 5.74 3.37 1.40
C PHE A 60 6.90 3.89 0.53
N LEU A 61 7.25 3.17 -0.54
CA LEU A 61 8.26 3.61 -1.51
C LEU A 61 7.81 4.88 -2.25
N ASP A 62 6.52 5.01 -2.54
CA ASP A 62 5.97 6.23 -3.13
C ASP A 62 6.17 7.45 -2.21
N TYR A 63 5.91 7.26 -0.92
CA TYR A 63 6.26 8.25 0.11
C TYR A 63 7.77 8.52 0.20
N LYS A 64 8.61 7.49 0.17
CA LYS A 64 10.06 7.59 0.43
C LYS A 64 10.80 8.23 -0.74
N SER A 65 10.50 7.82 -1.97
CA SER A 65 11.24 8.19 -3.17
C SER A 65 10.37 8.62 -4.35
N GLY A 66 9.08 8.26 -4.39
CA GLY A 66 8.25 8.42 -5.58
C GLY A 66 8.68 7.53 -6.74
N LEU A 67 7.98 7.63 -7.87
CA LEU A 67 8.25 6.93 -9.12
C LEU A 67 9.14 7.82 -10.00
N ASN A 68 10.30 7.31 -10.41
CA ASN A 68 11.29 8.13 -11.13
C ASN A 68 11.70 9.39 -10.34
N GLY A 69 11.62 9.35 -9.00
CA GLY A 69 12.01 10.47 -8.13
C GLY A 69 10.97 11.58 -7.95
N ASP A 70 9.75 11.44 -8.48
CA ASP A 70 8.68 12.47 -8.38
C ASP A 70 7.97 12.49 -7.02
N ARG A 71 8.76 12.47 -5.94
CA ARG A 71 8.28 12.39 -4.56
C ARG A 71 7.25 13.49 -4.25
N LYS A 72 6.01 13.08 -3.97
CA LYS A 72 4.88 14.00 -3.75
C LYS A 72 5.13 14.86 -2.50
N ARG A 73 5.07 16.19 -2.65
CA ARG A 73 5.31 17.15 -1.57
C ARG A 73 4.17 18.15 -1.51
N LEU A 74 3.66 18.42 -0.32
CA LEU A 74 2.63 19.44 -0.09
C LEU A 74 3.04 20.31 1.10
N LEU A 75 2.98 21.63 0.94
CA LEU A 75 3.39 22.61 1.96
C LEU A 75 4.76 22.30 2.59
N GLY A 76 5.72 21.86 1.75
CA GLY A 76 7.06 21.52 2.21
C GLY A 76 7.20 20.12 2.85
N SER A 77 6.11 19.39 3.09
CA SER A 77 6.11 18.07 3.73
C SER A 77 5.81 16.93 2.74
N TYR A 78 6.68 15.92 2.72
CA TYR A 78 6.45 14.68 1.94
C TYR A 78 5.41 13.78 2.59
N LEU A 79 5.30 13.80 3.92
CA LEU A 79 4.30 13.03 4.64
C LEU A 79 2.90 13.55 4.32
N LEU A 80 2.74 14.88 4.37
CA LEU A 80 1.49 15.52 3.98
C LEU A 80 1.20 15.30 2.49
N GLY A 81 2.24 15.40 1.65
CA GLY A 81 2.13 15.10 0.23
C GLY A 81 1.61 13.69 -0.04
N PHE A 82 2.12 12.68 0.66
CA PHE A 82 1.62 11.31 0.55
C PHE A 82 0.15 11.19 0.97
N TYR A 83 -0.20 11.64 2.18
CA TYR A 83 -1.58 11.47 2.67
C TYR A 83 -2.59 12.21 1.80
N VAL A 84 -2.27 13.43 1.33
CA VAL A 84 -3.21 14.25 0.56
C VAL A 84 -3.24 13.88 -0.92
N LEU A 85 -2.10 13.57 -1.53
CA LEU A 85 -2.00 13.37 -2.98
C LEU A 85 -2.04 11.89 -3.39
N ILE A 86 -1.82 10.95 -2.47
CA ILE A 86 -1.91 9.51 -2.73
C ILE A 86 -3.02 8.88 -1.87
N GLY A 87 -2.93 9.02 -0.55
CA GLY A 87 -3.83 8.35 0.39
C GLY A 87 -5.30 8.73 0.24
N ILE A 88 -5.62 10.04 0.25
CA ILE A 88 -6.99 10.52 0.07
C ILE A 88 -7.55 10.09 -1.29
N PRO A 89 -6.88 10.31 -2.44
CA PRO A 89 -7.38 9.84 -3.73
C PRO A 89 -7.63 8.33 -3.78
N SER A 90 -6.71 7.50 -3.25
CA SER A 90 -6.86 6.05 -3.17
C SER A 90 -8.11 5.66 -2.36
N PHE A 91 -8.30 6.28 -1.19
CA PHE A 91 -9.45 6.05 -0.34
C PHE A 91 -10.77 6.51 -0.97
N LEU A 92 -10.81 7.70 -1.58
CA LEU A 92 -12.01 8.23 -2.21
C LEU A 92 -12.45 7.39 -3.42
N ASN A 93 -11.50 6.80 -4.14
CA ASN A 93 -11.80 5.86 -5.22
C ASN A 93 -12.49 4.57 -4.70
N LEU A 94 -12.32 4.17 -3.44
CA LEU A 94 -13.06 3.03 -2.85
C LEU A 94 -14.53 3.36 -2.51
N ILE A 95 -14.91 4.64 -2.39
CA ILE A 95 -16.23 5.03 -1.92
C ILE A 95 -17.21 5.05 -3.09
N SER A 96 -18.23 4.19 -3.06
CA SER A 96 -19.22 4.03 -4.15
C SER A 96 -19.95 5.33 -4.55
N GLY A 97 -20.18 6.26 -3.61
CA GLY A 97 -20.79 7.56 -3.90
C GLY A 97 -19.82 8.62 -4.47
N VAL A 98 -18.51 8.39 -4.38
CA VAL A 98 -17.46 9.34 -4.80
C VAL A 98 -16.74 8.84 -6.06
N ASN A 99 -16.58 7.53 -6.22
CA ASN A 99 -15.97 6.89 -7.38
C ASN A 99 -16.56 7.38 -8.72
N PRO A 100 -17.87 7.69 -8.89
CA PRO A 100 -18.37 8.22 -10.16
C PRO A 100 -17.79 9.59 -10.57
N LEU A 101 -17.16 10.34 -9.66
CA LEU A 101 -16.50 11.60 -10.02
C LEU A 101 -15.27 11.31 -10.89
N PRO A 102 -15.06 12.06 -12.00
CA PRO A 102 -13.98 11.78 -12.95
C PRO A 102 -12.60 11.60 -12.32
N ALA A 103 -12.29 12.39 -11.29
CA ALA A 103 -11.00 12.35 -10.59
C ALA A 103 -10.75 11.07 -9.76
N PHE A 104 -11.80 10.32 -9.41
CA PHE A 104 -11.72 9.14 -8.54
C PHE A 104 -12.37 7.90 -9.18
N SER A 105 -12.68 7.97 -10.48
CA SER A 105 -13.38 6.91 -11.19
C SER A 105 -12.50 5.75 -11.61
N GLY A 106 -13.11 4.57 -11.71
CA GLY A 106 -12.47 3.34 -12.17
C GLY A 106 -12.34 2.26 -11.08
N ASP A 107 -11.92 1.07 -11.50
CA ASP A 107 -11.63 -0.05 -10.58
C ASP A 107 -10.43 0.31 -9.70
N HIS A 108 -10.61 0.12 -8.38
CA HIS A 108 -9.58 0.40 -7.40
C HIS A 108 -8.28 -0.34 -7.66
N ARG A 109 -8.33 -1.61 -8.08
CA ARG A 109 -7.14 -2.42 -8.36
C ARG A 109 -6.26 -1.83 -9.45
N THR A 110 -6.86 -1.07 -10.35
CA THR A 110 -6.19 -0.42 -11.48
C THR A 110 -6.17 1.11 -11.36
N TYR A 111 -6.60 1.65 -10.22
CA TYR A 111 -6.56 3.08 -9.99
C TYR A 111 -5.10 3.55 -9.92
N TRP A 112 -4.82 4.78 -10.35
CA TRP A 112 -3.45 5.20 -10.65
C TRP A 112 -2.51 5.14 -9.44
N THR A 113 -3.03 5.36 -8.22
CA THR A 113 -2.25 5.21 -6.98
C THR A 113 -1.83 3.76 -6.77
N GLU A 114 -2.73 2.82 -7.03
CA GLU A 114 -2.48 1.39 -6.87
C GLU A 114 -1.51 0.87 -7.93
N ILE A 115 -1.72 1.23 -9.21
CA ILE A 115 -0.80 0.90 -10.31
C ILE A 115 0.61 1.40 -9.99
N ARG A 116 0.72 2.60 -9.46
CA ARG A 116 2.00 3.22 -9.10
C ARG A 116 2.68 2.49 -7.94
N ALA A 117 1.94 2.15 -6.89
CA ALA A 117 2.45 1.33 -5.79
C ALA A 117 2.93 -0.05 -6.30
N ASN A 118 2.15 -0.68 -7.18
CA ASN A 118 2.49 -1.99 -7.78
C ASN A 118 3.79 -1.92 -8.59
N ARG A 119 3.98 -0.86 -9.37
CA ARG A 119 5.22 -0.62 -10.13
C ARG A 119 6.43 -0.46 -9.21
N LEU A 120 6.28 0.32 -8.13
CA LEU A 120 7.35 0.53 -7.15
C LEU A 120 7.70 -0.76 -6.41
N ALA A 121 6.70 -1.50 -5.97
CA ALA A 121 6.89 -2.81 -5.34
C ALA A 121 7.63 -3.77 -6.29
N LYS A 122 7.16 -3.89 -7.54
CA LYS A 122 7.79 -4.75 -8.56
C LYS A 122 9.24 -4.36 -8.82
N ALA A 123 9.52 -3.07 -8.97
CA ALA A 123 10.88 -2.58 -9.20
C ALA A 123 11.82 -2.84 -7.99
N HIS A 124 11.31 -2.69 -6.77
CA HIS A 124 12.09 -2.88 -5.54
C HIS A 124 12.37 -4.34 -5.22
N PHE A 125 11.34 -5.19 -5.26
CA PHE A 125 11.49 -6.59 -4.87
C PHE A 125 12.10 -7.45 -5.98
N GLY A 126 11.91 -7.11 -7.26
CA GLY A 126 12.48 -7.86 -8.38
C GLY A 126 12.22 -9.37 -8.25
N ASN A 127 13.29 -10.15 -8.11
CA ASN A 127 13.23 -11.61 -7.96
C ASN A 127 12.62 -12.09 -6.62
N PHE A 128 12.50 -11.21 -5.63
CA PHE A 128 11.89 -11.50 -4.33
C PHE A 128 10.38 -11.22 -4.30
N LEU A 129 9.80 -10.71 -5.39
CA LEU A 129 8.37 -10.48 -5.52
C LEU A 129 7.59 -11.80 -5.32
N ALA A 130 6.36 -11.73 -4.81
CA ALA A 130 5.50 -12.90 -4.73
C ALA A 130 5.15 -13.42 -6.15
N ASP A 131 5.18 -14.75 -6.32
CA ASP A 131 4.99 -15.39 -7.64
C ASP A 131 3.64 -15.06 -8.28
N ASP A 132 2.61 -14.84 -7.46
CA ASP A 132 1.27 -14.50 -7.89
C ASP A 132 0.97 -12.99 -7.85
N PHE A 133 1.97 -12.13 -7.62
CA PHE A 133 1.77 -10.70 -7.42
C PHE A 133 0.99 -10.04 -8.57
N ASP A 134 1.43 -10.22 -9.82
CA ASP A 134 0.82 -9.59 -10.99
C ASP A 134 -0.64 -10.01 -11.22
N ARG A 135 -1.06 -11.17 -10.69
CA ARG A 135 -2.46 -11.64 -10.77
C ARG A 135 -3.40 -10.82 -9.89
N PHE A 136 -2.89 -10.30 -8.78
CA PHE A 136 -3.69 -9.56 -7.79
C PHE A 136 -3.44 -8.04 -7.83
N PHE A 137 -2.24 -7.64 -8.26
CA PHE A 137 -1.74 -6.27 -8.23
C PHE A 137 -1.15 -5.88 -9.59
N PRO A 138 -2.01 -5.57 -10.58
CA PRO A 138 -1.57 -5.27 -11.94
C PRO A 138 -0.75 -3.97 -12.01
N VAL A 139 0.13 -3.87 -13.00
CA VAL A 139 1.00 -2.70 -13.24
C VAL A 139 0.62 -1.90 -14.50
N ALA A 140 -0.41 -2.35 -15.22
CA ALA A 140 -0.95 -1.76 -16.43
C ALA A 140 -2.47 -1.93 -16.47
#